data_AF-A0A955YDS2-F1
#
_entry.id   AF-A0A955YDS2-F1
#
_cell.length_a   1.000
_cell.length_b   1.000
_cell.length_c   1.000
_cell.angle_alpha   90.00
_cell.angle_beta   90.00
_cell.angle_gamma   90.00
#
_symmetry.space_group_name_H-M   'P 1'
#
loop_
_entity.id
_entity.type
_entity.pdbx_description
1 polymer ?
#
loop_
_entity_poly.entity_id
_entity_poly.type
_entity_poly.pdbx_seq_one_letter_code
_entity_poly.pdbx_strand_id
1 'polypeptide(L)'
;MTALRTLLASGPLGLLALLPALLLTWAPGTARAQVPEFAVVFHVATTAAGVPVVDDDTLRTKLAEAGVLFAPAGVAFYIDEVRSLPPEHEVIDDIRERRHLRRYLVPRAINIFVTQAIHDPRPSAATVRAAAAQGREPTGWISGAHIPSGGRQRPATYILLSARTGLWSLPHELGHFFGANHHPDPDNVMSYGFGRRVFDERQLALFRRRAASYVRRRDVRSRDTSVHAVPEG
;
A
#
# COMPACT_ATOMS: atom_id res chain seq x y z
N MET A 1 92.67 -32.60 -11.51
CA MET A 1 92.25 -32.87 -12.90
C MET A 1 91.09 -31.95 -13.23
N THR A 2 91.23 -31.23 -14.33
CA THR A 2 90.16 -30.69 -15.18
C THR A 2 89.34 -29.49 -14.66
N ALA A 3 89.73 -28.34 -15.19
CA ALA A 3 89.01 -27.08 -15.26
C ALA A 3 87.74 -27.15 -16.14
N LEU A 4 87.02 -26.01 -16.18
CA LEU A 4 85.96 -25.54 -17.11
C LEU A 4 84.64 -25.27 -16.35
N ARG A 5 83.88 -24.19 -16.58
CA ARG A 5 83.99 -23.01 -17.44
C ARG A 5 82.89 -22.03 -16.98
N THR A 6 83.23 -20.75 -17.07
CA THR A 6 82.41 -19.54 -17.29
C THR A 6 80.97 -19.75 -17.79
N LEU A 7 79.99 -19.00 -17.26
CA LEU A 7 79.22 -18.03 -18.06
C LEU A 7 78.43 -17.03 -17.20
N LEU A 8 78.64 -15.75 -17.53
CA LEU A 8 77.93 -14.57 -17.08
C LEU A 8 76.49 -14.56 -17.64
N ALA A 9 75.52 -14.12 -16.84
CA ALA A 9 74.23 -13.67 -17.34
C ALA A 9 73.82 -12.37 -16.63
N SER A 10 74.07 -11.27 -17.34
CA SER A 10 73.63 -9.92 -17.00
C SER A 10 72.12 -9.80 -17.19
N GLY A 11 71.36 -9.68 -16.10
CA GLY A 11 69.94 -9.34 -16.13
C GLY A 11 69.74 -7.83 -16.00
N PRO A 12 68.84 -7.20 -16.76
CA PRO A 12 68.63 -5.76 -16.70
C PRO A 12 67.87 -5.36 -15.43
N LEU A 13 68.27 -4.23 -14.86
CA LEU A 13 67.53 -3.48 -13.84
C LEU A 13 66.12 -3.16 -14.35
N GLY A 14 65.13 -3.92 -13.88
CA GLY A 14 63.72 -3.60 -14.05
C GLY A 14 63.34 -2.40 -13.20
N LEU A 15 63.14 -1.25 -13.84
CA LEU A 15 62.61 -0.03 -13.25
C LEU A 15 61.19 -0.33 -12.71
N LEU A 16 61.06 -0.44 -11.38
CA LEU A 16 59.76 -0.54 -10.71
C LEU A 16 59.06 0.84 -10.80
N ALA A 17 58.24 1.01 -11.83
CA ALA A 17 57.32 2.15 -11.92
C ALA A 17 56.22 1.98 -10.86
N LEU A 18 56.34 2.74 -9.75
CA LEU A 18 55.27 2.97 -8.78
C LEU A 18 54.12 3.71 -9.48
N LEU A 19 53.19 2.97 -10.08
CA LEU A 19 51.86 3.48 -10.41
C LEU A 19 51.11 3.69 -9.09
N PRO A 20 50.77 4.93 -8.68
CA PRO A 20 49.82 5.10 -7.60
C PRO A 20 48.50 4.51 -8.10
N ALA A 21 48.09 3.40 -7.47
CA ALA A 21 46.77 2.84 -7.65
C ALA A 21 45.75 3.89 -7.19
N LEU A 22 45.29 4.70 -8.14
CA LEU A 22 44.18 5.62 -7.97
C LEU A 22 42.93 4.75 -7.81
N LEU A 23 42.73 4.24 -6.60
CA LEU A 23 41.48 3.66 -6.15
C LEU A 23 40.48 4.83 -6.13
N LEU A 24 39.93 5.16 -7.30
CA LEU A 24 38.63 5.80 -7.38
C LEU A 24 37.67 4.82 -6.70
N THR A 25 37.49 4.99 -5.39
CA THR A 25 36.32 4.47 -4.69
C THR A 25 35.14 5.19 -5.34
N TRP A 26 34.59 4.58 -6.39
CA TRP A 26 33.21 4.80 -6.79
C TRP A 26 32.39 4.42 -5.55
N ALA A 27 32.18 5.39 -4.67
CA ALA A 27 31.09 5.31 -3.73
C ALA A 27 29.86 5.23 -4.61
N PRO A 28 29.14 4.09 -4.67
CA PRO A 28 27.89 4.06 -5.40
C PRO A 28 27.06 5.17 -4.76
N GLY A 29 26.82 6.25 -5.51
CA GLY A 29 25.90 7.28 -5.07
C GLY A 29 24.64 6.53 -4.70
N THR A 30 24.25 6.59 -3.43
CA THR A 30 23.04 5.94 -2.93
C THR A 30 21.88 6.61 -3.64
N ALA A 31 21.54 6.08 -4.82
CA ALA A 31 20.45 6.55 -5.64
C ALA A 31 19.22 6.45 -4.75
N ARG A 32 18.70 7.62 -4.37
CA ARG A 32 17.54 7.73 -3.51
C ARG A 32 16.41 6.99 -4.21
N ALA A 33 16.00 5.87 -3.62
CA ALA A 33 14.91 5.08 -4.17
C ALA A 33 13.67 5.98 -4.24
N GLN A 34 13.20 6.24 -5.45
CA GLN A 34 11.95 6.96 -5.66
C GLN A 34 10.82 6.07 -5.15
N VAL A 35 10.06 6.58 -4.20
CA VAL A 35 8.90 5.88 -3.65
C VAL A 35 7.65 6.39 -4.38
N PRO A 36 6.91 5.51 -5.07
CA PRO A 36 5.67 5.93 -5.72
C PRO A 36 4.64 6.31 -4.64
N GLU A 37 4.12 7.53 -4.75
CA GLU A 37 3.03 8.02 -3.93
C GLU A 37 1.74 8.01 -4.76
N PHE A 38 0.76 7.20 -4.37
CA PHE A 38 -0.45 6.96 -5.15
C PHE A 38 -1.59 7.93 -4.82
N ALA A 39 -2.27 8.38 -5.88
CA ALA A 39 -3.43 9.26 -5.78
C ALA A 39 -4.63 8.54 -5.13
N VAL A 40 -5.11 9.09 -4.02
CA VAL A 40 -6.33 8.67 -3.32
C VAL A 40 -7.41 9.72 -3.52
N VAL A 41 -8.59 9.29 -3.95
CA VAL A 41 -9.79 10.13 -3.98
C VAL A 41 -10.77 9.60 -2.95
N PHE A 42 -11.07 10.43 -1.95
CA PHE A 42 -12.13 10.15 -0.99
C PHE A 42 -13.46 10.65 -1.53
N HIS A 43 -14.48 9.81 -1.45
CA HIS A 43 -15.87 10.16 -1.72
C HIS A 43 -16.64 10.04 -0.40
N VAL A 44 -17.04 11.15 0.20
CA VAL A 44 -17.57 11.20 1.56
C VAL A 44 -19.06 11.50 1.53
N ALA A 45 -19.87 10.59 2.05
CA ALA A 45 -21.31 10.82 2.20
C ALA A 45 -21.58 12.04 3.08
N THR A 46 -22.66 12.73 2.76
CA THR A 46 -23.22 13.78 3.61
C THR A 46 -24.45 13.26 4.32
N THR A 47 -24.69 13.70 5.54
CA THR A 47 -25.97 13.52 6.22
C THR A 47 -27.10 14.22 5.47
N ALA A 48 -28.36 13.96 5.84
CA ALA A 48 -29.52 14.69 5.32
C ALA A 48 -29.43 16.23 5.49
N ALA A 49 -28.65 16.70 6.48
CA ALA A 49 -28.39 18.13 6.71
C ALA A 49 -27.25 18.69 5.82
N GLY A 50 -26.67 17.89 4.92
CA GLY A 50 -25.56 18.28 4.05
C GLY A 50 -24.19 18.26 4.73
N VAL A 51 -24.09 17.76 5.97
CA VAL A 51 -22.83 17.69 6.72
C VAL A 51 -22.07 16.40 6.36
N PRO A 52 -20.79 16.43 5.98
CA PRO A 52 -20.00 15.22 5.74
C PRO A 52 -20.00 14.27 6.93
N VAL A 53 -20.07 12.96 6.68
CA VAL A 53 -20.04 11.93 7.74
C VAL A 53 -18.67 11.82 8.43
N VAL A 54 -17.62 12.34 7.80
CA VAL A 54 -16.24 12.43 8.31
C VAL A 54 -15.62 13.72 7.82
N ASP A 55 -14.82 14.39 8.65
CA ASP A 55 -14.06 15.60 8.29
C ASP A 55 -12.70 15.30 7.63
N ASP A 56 -12.12 16.32 7.01
CA ASP A 56 -10.86 16.22 6.27
C ASP A 56 -9.68 15.78 7.15
N ASP A 57 -9.61 16.23 8.40
CA ASP A 57 -8.52 15.91 9.33
C ASP A 57 -8.53 14.43 9.71
N THR A 58 -9.72 13.87 9.89
CA THR A 58 -9.91 12.43 10.11
C THR A 58 -9.47 11.62 8.89
N LEU A 59 -9.79 12.06 7.67
CA LEU A 59 -9.34 11.39 6.44
C LEU A 59 -7.80 11.42 6.31
N ARG A 60 -7.18 12.57 6.58
CA ARG A 60 -5.72 12.74 6.58
C ARG A 60 -5.07 11.81 7.60
N THR A 61 -5.61 11.76 8.81
CA THR A 61 -5.11 10.90 9.89
C THR A 61 -5.17 9.43 9.50
N LYS A 62 -6.35 8.95 9.04
CA LYS A 62 -6.52 7.57 8.57
C LYS A 62 -5.53 7.20 7.46
N LEU A 63 -5.34 8.11 6.48
CA LEU A 63 -4.42 7.84 5.37
C LEU A 63 -2.95 7.87 5.81
N ALA A 64 -2.56 8.78 6.71
CA ALA A 64 -1.22 8.83 7.27
C ALA A 64 -0.88 7.55 8.06
N GLU A 65 -1.80 7.09 8.91
CA GLU A 65 -1.67 5.85 9.67
C GLU A 65 -1.53 4.63 8.76
N ALA A 66 -2.31 4.56 7.68
CA ALA A 66 -2.11 3.55 6.65
C ALA A 66 -0.74 3.68 5.99
N GLY A 67 -0.30 4.89 5.66
CA GLY A 67 1.00 5.17 5.06
C GLY A 67 2.16 4.59 5.86
N VAL A 68 2.12 4.67 7.20
CA VAL A 68 3.16 4.09 8.08
C VAL A 68 3.32 2.59 7.86
N LEU A 69 2.22 1.85 7.72
CA LEU A 69 2.23 0.40 7.54
C LEU A 69 2.71 -0.03 6.16
N PHE A 70 2.48 0.80 5.14
CA PHE A 70 2.88 0.54 3.76
C PHE A 70 4.28 1.05 3.42
N ALA A 71 4.86 1.93 4.25
CA ALA A 71 6.19 2.50 4.03
C ALA A 71 7.30 1.43 3.87
N PRO A 72 7.35 0.31 4.64
CA PRO A 72 8.35 -0.74 4.43
C PRO A 72 8.25 -1.44 3.05
N ALA A 73 7.08 -1.40 2.41
CA ALA A 73 6.90 -1.90 1.04
C ALA A 73 7.36 -0.90 -0.03
N GLY A 74 7.76 0.32 0.35
CA GLY A 74 8.05 1.40 -0.59
C GLY A 74 6.78 1.90 -1.29
N VAL A 75 5.69 2.03 -0.53
CA VAL A 75 4.39 2.52 -1.02
C VAL A 75 3.95 3.68 -0.14
N ALA A 76 3.58 4.79 -0.78
CA ALA A 76 3.05 5.97 -0.11
C ALA A 76 1.72 6.40 -0.77
N PHE A 77 0.99 7.29 -0.11
CA PHE A 77 -0.32 7.77 -0.55
C PHE A 77 -0.47 9.27 -0.33
N TYR A 78 -1.19 9.94 -1.23
CA TYR A 78 -1.63 11.31 -1.02
C TYR A 78 -3.12 11.46 -1.35
N ILE A 79 -3.78 12.38 -0.64
CA ILE A 79 -5.15 12.78 -0.99
C ILE A 79 -5.06 13.69 -2.21
N ASP A 80 -5.54 13.20 -3.35
CA ASP A 80 -5.64 13.95 -4.60
C ASP A 80 -6.88 14.85 -4.57
N GLU A 81 -8.00 14.32 -4.06
CA GLU A 81 -9.28 15.02 -4.00
C GLU A 81 -10.18 14.43 -2.91
N VAL A 82 -11.03 15.27 -2.31
CA VAL A 82 -12.16 14.86 -1.47
C VAL A 82 -13.44 15.34 -2.16
N ARG A 83 -14.36 14.41 -2.42
CA ARG A 83 -15.63 14.66 -3.12
C ARG A 83 -16.80 14.34 -2.21
N SER A 84 -17.86 15.14 -2.27
CA SER A 84 -19.11 14.83 -1.58
C SER A 84 -19.87 13.73 -2.32
N LEU A 85 -20.42 12.78 -1.57
CA LEU A 85 -21.47 11.87 -2.03
C LEU A 85 -22.81 12.38 -1.53
N PRO A 86 -23.87 12.26 -2.35
CA PRO A 86 -25.21 12.63 -1.95
C PRO A 86 -25.72 11.90 -0.69
N PRO A 87 -26.69 12.49 0.05
CA PRO A 87 -27.23 11.90 1.26
C PRO A 87 -27.83 10.52 1.13
N GLU A 88 -28.29 10.11 -0.06
CA GLU A 88 -28.79 8.74 -0.24
C GLU A 88 -27.71 7.66 -0.11
N HIS A 89 -26.43 8.03 -0.02
CA HIS A 89 -25.31 7.11 0.29
C HIS A 89 -24.80 7.26 1.73
N GLU A 90 -25.52 7.96 2.62
CA GLU A 90 -25.15 8.07 4.03
C GLU A 90 -25.04 6.68 4.66
N VAL A 91 -26.00 5.80 4.41
CA VAL A 91 -25.96 4.39 4.81
C VAL A 91 -26.05 3.56 3.55
N ILE A 92 -25.23 2.50 3.47
CA ILE A 92 -25.28 1.54 2.37
C ILE A 92 -25.94 0.27 2.87
N ASP A 93 -27.16 0.00 2.43
CA ASP A 93 -28.00 -1.05 2.97
C ASP A 93 -27.80 -2.41 2.29
N ASP A 94 -27.37 -2.40 1.02
CA ASP A 94 -27.23 -3.63 0.24
C ASP A 94 -26.12 -3.61 -0.83
N ILE A 95 -25.96 -4.77 -1.50
CA ILE A 95 -24.97 -4.96 -2.56
C ILE A 95 -25.27 -4.16 -3.85
N ARG A 96 -26.54 -3.82 -4.12
CA ARG A 96 -26.93 -3.04 -5.30
C ARG A 96 -26.48 -1.60 -5.13
N GLU A 97 -26.70 -1.02 -3.96
CA GLU A 97 -26.21 0.32 -3.61
C GLU A 97 -24.69 0.39 -3.64
N ARG A 98 -23.99 -0.60 -3.07
CA ARG A 98 -22.52 -0.70 -3.18
C ARG A 98 -22.06 -0.61 -4.63
N ARG A 99 -22.75 -1.28 -5.56
CA ARG A 99 -22.42 -1.25 -6.99
C ARG A 99 -22.78 0.09 -7.64
N HIS A 100 -23.81 0.78 -7.16
CA HIS A 100 -24.22 2.08 -7.67
C HIS A 100 -23.13 3.15 -7.50
N LEU A 101 -22.29 3.01 -6.45
CA LEU A 101 -21.13 3.87 -6.21
C LEU A 101 -20.14 3.93 -7.39
N ARG A 102 -20.14 2.92 -8.28
CA ARG A 102 -19.28 2.88 -9.47
C ARG A 102 -19.44 4.09 -10.40
N ARG A 103 -20.61 4.76 -10.36
CA ARG A 103 -20.87 5.98 -11.15
C ARG A 103 -20.00 7.17 -10.76
N TYR A 104 -19.42 7.16 -9.56
CA TYR A 104 -18.59 8.24 -9.04
C TYR A 104 -17.08 7.99 -9.21
N LEU A 105 -16.68 6.84 -9.75
CA LEU A 105 -15.26 6.47 -9.80
C LEU A 105 -14.45 7.46 -10.63
N VAL A 106 -13.37 7.95 -10.02
CA VAL A 106 -12.35 8.75 -10.69
C VAL A 106 -11.34 7.82 -11.36
N PRO A 107 -11.12 7.94 -12.68
CA PRO A 107 -10.15 7.13 -13.39
C PRO A 107 -8.75 7.28 -12.80
N ARG A 108 -8.03 6.16 -12.72
CA ARG A 108 -6.64 6.07 -12.30
C ARG A 108 -6.41 6.65 -10.90
N ALA A 109 -7.33 6.44 -9.98
CA ALA A 109 -7.16 6.78 -8.56
C ALA A 109 -7.61 5.61 -7.67
N ILE A 110 -7.05 5.52 -6.48
CA ILE A 110 -7.60 4.66 -5.43
C ILE A 110 -8.86 5.36 -4.92
N ASN A 111 -10.03 4.88 -5.33
CA ASN A 111 -11.30 5.47 -4.94
C ASN A 111 -11.75 4.84 -3.62
N ILE A 112 -11.97 5.68 -2.61
CA ILE A 112 -12.39 5.27 -1.27
C ILE A 112 -13.69 5.99 -0.93
N PHE A 113 -14.76 5.23 -0.81
CA PHE A 113 -16.07 5.73 -0.41
C PHE A 113 -16.18 5.65 1.11
N VAL A 114 -16.59 6.73 1.76
CA VAL A 114 -16.76 6.82 3.21
C VAL A 114 -18.22 7.15 3.48
N THR A 115 -18.92 6.23 4.14
CA THR A 115 -20.35 6.34 4.47
C THR A 115 -20.53 6.19 5.97
N GLN A 116 -21.65 6.64 6.54
CA GLN A 116 -21.89 6.53 7.98
C GLN A 116 -21.84 5.06 8.43
N ALA A 117 -22.52 4.19 7.70
CA ALA A 117 -22.56 2.76 8.00
C ALA A 117 -22.70 1.92 6.72
N ILE A 118 -22.32 0.64 6.83
CA ILE A 118 -22.43 -0.34 5.75
C ILE A 118 -23.11 -1.58 6.31
N HIS A 119 -24.29 -1.88 5.80
CA HIS A 119 -25.02 -3.09 6.09
C HIS A 119 -24.72 -4.16 5.01
N ASP A 120 -24.47 -5.36 5.48
CA ASP A 120 -24.26 -6.60 4.74
C ASP A 120 -25.24 -7.66 5.26
N PRO A 121 -26.50 -7.66 4.78
CA PRO A 121 -27.52 -8.60 5.27
C PRO A 121 -27.17 -10.07 4.96
N ARG A 122 -26.18 -10.32 4.10
CA ARG A 122 -25.70 -11.66 3.77
C ARG A 122 -24.18 -11.70 3.92
N PRO A 123 -23.68 -11.73 5.18
CA PRO A 123 -22.26 -11.78 5.45
C PRO A 123 -21.61 -12.93 4.68
N SER A 124 -20.39 -12.70 4.19
CA SER A 124 -19.65 -13.74 3.49
C SER A 124 -19.38 -14.94 4.41
N ALA A 125 -19.17 -16.13 3.84
CA ALA A 125 -18.79 -17.30 4.62
C ALA A 125 -17.50 -17.08 5.42
N ALA A 126 -16.59 -16.23 4.95
CA ALA A 126 -15.39 -15.84 5.70
C ALA A 126 -15.74 -15.01 6.94
N THR A 127 -16.64 -14.04 6.80
CA THR A 127 -17.17 -13.22 7.90
C THR A 127 -17.86 -14.08 8.94
N VAL A 128 -18.71 -15.02 8.51
CA VAL A 128 -19.40 -15.97 9.40
C VAL A 128 -18.39 -16.81 10.18
N ARG A 129 -17.39 -17.40 9.50
CA ARG A 129 -16.34 -18.18 10.18
C ARG A 129 -15.53 -17.35 11.16
N ALA A 130 -15.17 -16.12 10.80
CA ALA A 130 -14.41 -15.22 11.66
C ALA A 130 -15.19 -14.82 12.92
N ALA A 131 -16.48 -14.51 12.77
CA ALA A 131 -17.37 -14.22 13.90
C ALA A 131 -17.49 -15.44 14.82
N ALA A 132 -17.72 -16.63 14.26
CA ALA A 132 -17.82 -17.88 15.00
C ALA A 132 -16.52 -18.22 15.76
N ALA A 133 -15.35 -18.02 15.14
CA ALA A 133 -14.05 -18.21 15.80
C ALA A 133 -13.82 -17.26 16.98
N GLN A 134 -14.59 -16.17 17.07
CA GLN A 134 -14.56 -15.20 18.16
C GLN A 134 -15.74 -15.36 19.12
N GLY A 135 -16.57 -16.41 18.95
CA GLY A 135 -17.77 -16.63 19.75
C GLY A 135 -18.85 -15.56 19.54
N ARG A 136 -18.97 -15.02 18.32
CA ARG A 136 -19.92 -13.96 17.99
C ARG A 136 -20.78 -14.33 16.78
N GLU A 137 -21.97 -13.75 16.74
CA GLU A 137 -22.81 -13.75 15.55
C GLU A 137 -22.46 -12.54 14.64
N PRO A 138 -22.50 -12.70 13.30
CA PRO A 138 -22.37 -11.58 12.40
C PRO A 138 -23.50 -10.56 12.63
N THR A 139 -23.15 -9.30 12.88
CA THR A 139 -24.12 -8.24 13.14
C THR A 139 -24.85 -7.77 11.87
N GLY A 140 -24.38 -8.19 10.70
CA GLY A 140 -24.76 -7.61 9.42
C GLY A 140 -24.15 -6.24 9.17
N TRP A 141 -23.35 -5.67 10.08
CA TRP A 141 -22.70 -4.37 9.86
C TRP A 141 -21.20 -4.56 9.68
N ILE A 142 -20.64 -4.01 8.60
CA ILE A 142 -19.23 -4.15 8.26
C ILE A 142 -18.49 -2.82 8.33
N SER A 143 -17.21 -2.92 8.65
CA SER A 143 -16.29 -1.79 8.73
C SER A 143 -15.82 -1.35 7.34
N GLY A 144 -15.53 -2.29 6.45
CA GLY A 144 -15.01 -1.97 5.13
C GLY A 144 -15.28 -3.09 4.13
N ALA A 145 -15.09 -2.77 2.86
CA ALA A 145 -15.12 -3.73 1.78
C ALA A 145 -14.26 -3.28 0.59
N HIS A 146 -13.51 -4.22 0.03
CA HIS A 146 -12.86 -4.11 -1.26
C HIS A 146 -13.77 -4.70 -2.35
N ILE A 147 -14.14 -3.88 -3.33
CA ILE A 147 -15.22 -4.20 -4.26
C ILE A 147 -14.72 -4.14 -5.71
N PRO A 148 -14.96 -5.19 -6.54
CA PRO A 148 -14.74 -5.12 -7.97
C PRO A 148 -15.65 -4.09 -8.64
N SER A 149 -15.09 -3.28 -9.54
CA SER A 149 -15.83 -2.32 -10.38
C SER A 149 -16.67 -2.99 -11.48
N GLY A 150 -16.38 -4.25 -11.82
CA GLY A 150 -17.13 -5.03 -12.81
C GLY A 150 -17.07 -4.50 -14.26
N GLY A 151 -16.22 -3.51 -14.54
CA GLY A 151 -16.08 -2.89 -15.87
C GLY A 151 -14.63 -2.77 -16.34
N ARG A 152 -14.40 -1.96 -17.37
CA ARG A 152 -13.06 -1.68 -17.93
C ARG A 152 -12.30 -0.56 -17.19
N GLN A 153 -12.85 -0.04 -16.10
CA GLN A 153 -12.23 1.02 -15.31
C GLN A 153 -10.90 0.55 -14.69
N ARG A 154 -9.99 1.50 -14.53
CA ARG A 154 -8.68 1.30 -13.90
C ARG A 154 -8.53 2.31 -12.75
N PRO A 155 -8.17 1.87 -11.53
CA PRO A 155 -8.09 0.47 -11.10
C PRO A 155 -9.46 -0.23 -11.15
N ALA A 156 -9.46 -1.57 -11.32
CA ALA A 156 -10.68 -2.35 -11.53
C ALA A 156 -11.46 -2.63 -10.23
N THR A 157 -11.15 -1.93 -9.15
CA THR A 157 -11.69 -2.12 -7.81
C THR A 157 -11.72 -0.78 -7.07
N TYR A 158 -12.56 -0.67 -6.06
CA TYR A 158 -12.62 0.47 -5.14
C TYR A 158 -12.84 -0.01 -3.70
N ILE A 159 -12.70 0.90 -2.76
CA ILE A 159 -12.83 0.63 -1.33
C ILE A 159 -14.08 1.35 -0.81
N LEU A 160 -14.83 0.70 0.07
CA LEU A 160 -15.90 1.29 0.85
C LEU A 160 -15.55 1.17 2.34
N LEU A 161 -15.73 2.23 3.11
CA LEU A 161 -15.44 2.31 4.54
C LEU A 161 -16.60 2.95 5.28
N SER A 162 -16.91 2.42 6.47
CA SER A 162 -17.77 3.12 7.42
C SER A 162 -17.00 4.23 8.13
N ALA A 163 -17.65 5.35 8.42
CA ALA A 163 -17.15 6.45 9.23
C ALA A 163 -16.75 5.97 10.63
N ARG A 164 -17.45 4.95 11.15
CA ARG A 164 -17.22 4.34 12.47
C ARG A 164 -16.09 3.32 12.48
N THR A 165 -15.33 3.23 11.40
CA THR A 165 -14.19 2.31 11.31
C THR A 165 -13.08 2.68 12.28
N GLY A 166 -12.55 1.67 12.95
CA GLY A 166 -11.30 1.80 13.68
C GLY A 166 -10.10 1.96 12.75
N LEU A 167 -8.94 2.20 13.37
CA LEU A 167 -7.63 2.40 12.76
C LEU A 167 -7.29 1.41 11.64
N TRP A 168 -7.62 0.14 11.82
CA TRP A 168 -7.12 -0.94 10.97
C TRP A 168 -7.92 -1.21 9.70
N SER A 169 -9.12 -0.64 9.56
CA SER A 169 -9.99 -0.96 8.43
C SER A 169 -9.43 -0.44 7.11
N LEU A 170 -8.98 0.81 7.05
CA LEU A 170 -8.38 1.36 5.82
C LEU A 170 -7.11 0.61 5.41
N PRO A 171 -6.12 0.36 6.29
CA PRO A 171 -4.97 -0.48 5.95
C PRO A 171 -5.34 -1.88 5.44
N HIS A 172 -6.35 -2.51 6.04
CA HIS A 172 -6.85 -3.82 5.63
C HIS A 172 -7.42 -3.79 4.21
N GLU A 173 -8.30 -2.83 3.90
CA GLU A 173 -8.88 -2.71 2.57
C GLU A 173 -7.84 -2.31 1.51
N LEU A 174 -6.85 -1.48 1.88
CA LEU A 174 -5.70 -1.20 1.02
C LEU A 174 -4.88 -2.46 0.76
N GLY A 175 -4.71 -3.33 1.76
CA GLY A 175 -4.04 -4.62 1.58
C GLY A 175 -4.74 -5.48 0.53
N HIS A 176 -6.08 -5.56 0.57
CA HIS A 176 -6.87 -6.20 -0.49
C HIS A 176 -6.71 -5.50 -1.85
N PHE A 177 -6.68 -4.17 -1.89
CA PHE A 177 -6.42 -3.40 -3.11
C PHE A 177 -5.05 -3.75 -3.75
N PHE A 178 -4.03 -4.03 -2.92
CA PHE A 178 -2.73 -4.51 -3.38
C PHE A 178 -2.65 -6.04 -3.56
N GLY A 179 -3.75 -6.76 -3.33
CA GLY A 179 -3.91 -8.18 -3.66
C GLY A 179 -3.63 -9.15 -2.51
N ALA A 180 -3.47 -8.68 -1.27
CA ALA A 180 -3.37 -9.58 -0.13
C ALA A 180 -4.73 -10.23 0.17
N ASN A 181 -4.68 -11.51 0.57
CA ASN A 181 -5.83 -12.23 1.11
C ASN A 181 -5.85 -12.08 2.64
N HIS A 182 -6.94 -12.52 3.26
CA HIS A 182 -7.00 -12.60 4.72
C HIS A 182 -5.87 -13.48 5.28
N HIS A 183 -5.36 -13.08 6.44
CA HIS A 183 -4.29 -13.79 7.15
C HIS A 183 -4.83 -14.42 8.45
N PRO A 184 -4.41 -15.65 8.81
CA PRO A 184 -4.91 -16.32 10.01
C PRO A 184 -4.33 -15.76 11.33
N ASP A 185 -3.12 -15.19 11.30
CA ASP A 185 -2.48 -14.59 12.48
C ASP A 185 -3.26 -13.35 12.97
N PRO A 186 -3.78 -13.35 14.22
CA PRO A 186 -4.58 -12.25 14.76
C PRO A 186 -3.83 -10.91 14.88
N ASP A 187 -2.50 -10.92 14.85
CA ASP A 187 -1.67 -9.70 14.91
C ASP A 187 -1.36 -9.12 13.52
N ASN A 188 -1.67 -9.87 12.45
CA ASN A 188 -1.52 -9.40 11.08
C ASN A 188 -2.69 -8.49 10.69
N VAL A 189 -2.39 -7.34 10.06
CA VAL A 189 -3.40 -6.36 9.62
C VAL A 189 -4.49 -6.97 8.73
N MET A 190 -4.16 -7.99 7.93
CA MET A 190 -5.10 -8.71 7.06
C MET A 190 -5.94 -9.76 7.79
N SER A 191 -5.88 -9.85 9.11
CA SER A 191 -6.73 -10.75 9.90
C SER A 191 -8.01 -10.07 10.40
N TYR A 192 -8.87 -10.86 11.03
CA TYR A 192 -10.01 -10.37 11.81
C TYR A 192 -9.70 -10.21 13.31
N GLY A 193 -8.42 -10.34 13.70
CA GLY A 193 -7.99 -10.27 15.09
C GLY A 193 -8.04 -8.86 15.67
N PHE A 194 -8.02 -8.79 17.00
CA PHE A 194 -7.92 -7.52 17.72
C PHE A 194 -6.48 -7.00 17.83
N GLY A 195 -5.49 -7.88 17.72
CA GLY A 195 -4.08 -7.57 17.92
C GLY A 195 -3.35 -6.99 16.71
N ARG A 196 -4.08 -6.68 15.62
CA ARG A 196 -3.56 -6.17 14.33
C ARG A 196 -2.53 -5.05 14.52
N ARG A 197 -1.34 -5.26 13.97
CA ARG A 197 -0.21 -4.32 14.08
C ARG A 197 0.63 -4.23 12.81
N VAL A 198 0.87 -5.34 12.14
CA VAL A 198 1.89 -5.43 11.07
C VAL A 198 1.43 -6.19 9.84
N PHE A 199 2.12 -5.95 8.73
CA PHE A 199 2.12 -6.85 7.58
C PHE A 199 3.35 -7.77 7.65
N ASP A 200 3.22 -9.00 7.15
CA ASP A 200 4.35 -9.91 7.04
C ASP A 200 5.22 -9.59 5.80
N GLU A 201 6.41 -10.18 5.73
CA GLU A 201 7.36 -9.96 4.63
C GLU A 201 6.79 -10.34 3.25
N ARG A 202 5.94 -11.37 3.17
CA ARG A 202 5.32 -11.83 1.92
C ARG A 202 4.31 -10.80 1.42
N GLN A 203 3.53 -10.22 2.31
CA GLN A 203 2.60 -9.12 2.02
C GLN A 203 3.37 -7.87 1.58
N LEU A 204 4.43 -7.47 2.29
CA LEU A 204 5.27 -6.32 1.90
C LEU A 204 5.88 -6.50 0.50
N ALA A 205 6.40 -7.70 0.19
CA ALA A 205 6.92 -8.02 -1.14
C ALA A 205 5.82 -8.00 -2.22
N LEU A 206 4.62 -8.50 -1.90
CA LEU A 206 3.45 -8.44 -2.78
C LEU A 206 3.04 -7.00 -3.07
N PHE A 207 2.94 -6.16 -2.05
CA PHE A 207 2.57 -4.75 -2.18
C PHE A 207 3.55 -4.00 -3.06
N ARG A 208 4.86 -4.18 -2.85
CA ARG A 208 5.91 -3.60 -3.69
C ARG A 208 5.76 -4.02 -5.16
N ARG A 209 5.59 -5.31 -5.42
CA ARG A 209 5.38 -5.84 -6.79
C ARG A 209 4.13 -5.27 -7.44
N ARG A 210 3.04 -5.15 -6.68
CA ARG A 210 1.75 -4.67 -7.18
C ARG A 210 1.78 -3.16 -7.44
N ALA A 211 2.39 -2.38 -6.55
CA ALA A 211 2.65 -0.95 -6.73
C ALA A 211 3.46 -0.70 -8.02
N ALA A 212 4.57 -1.41 -8.21
CA ALA A 212 5.35 -1.31 -9.45
C ALA A 212 4.51 -1.68 -10.69
N SER A 213 3.60 -2.65 -10.58
CA SER A 213 2.67 -2.98 -11.67
C SER A 213 1.70 -1.83 -11.97
N TYR A 214 1.15 -1.17 -10.95
CA TYR A 214 0.23 -0.03 -11.14
C TYR A 214 0.91 1.15 -11.83
N VAL A 215 2.16 1.45 -11.45
CA VAL A 215 2.96 2.51 -12.10
C VAL A 215 3.22 2.14 -13.56
N ARG A 216 3.79 0.95 -13.85
CA ARG A 216 4.12 0.53 -15.22
C ARG A 216 2.91 0.52 -16.15
N ARG A 217 1.77 0.04 -15.65
CA ARG A 217 0.51 -0.06 -16.43
C ARG A 217 -0.28 1.25 -16.47
N ARG A 218 0.15 2.25 -15.69
CA ARG A 218 -0.58 3.52 -15.48
C ARG A 218 -2.00 3.29 -14.95
N ASP A 219 -2.22 2.20 -14.22
CA ASP A 219 -3.52 1.83 -13.67
C ASP A 219 -3.97 2.79 -12.56
N VAL A 220 -3.01 3.37 -11.83
CA VAL A 220 -3.22 4.37 -10.78
C VAL A 220 -2.23 5.51 -11.03
N ARG A 221 -2.69 6.76 -10.88
CA ARG A 221 -1.83 7.95 -10.90
C ARG A 221 -0.90 7.90 -9.69
N SER A 222 0.35 8.20 -9.92
CA SER A 222 1.37 8.34 -8.89
C SER A 222 2.25 9.54 -9.19
N ARG A 223 2.84 10.11 -8.14
CA ARG A 223 3.94 11.05 -8.24
C ARG A 223 5.17 10.44 -7.57
N ASP A 224 6.35 10.79 -8.07
CA ASP A 224 7.59 10.35 -7.46
C ASP A 224 7.91 11.28 -6.30
N THR A 225 7.96 10.73 -5.09
CA THR A 225 8.48 11.46 -3.94
C THR A 225 9.89 10.98 -3.65
N SER A 226 10.80 11.94 -3.51
CA SER A 226 12.11 11.68 -2.97
C SER A 226 11.94 11.63 -1.45
N VAL A 227 11.92 10.43 -0.86
CA VAL A 227 11.87 10.28 0.60
C VAL A 227 13.29 10.46 1.13
N HIS A 228 13.53 11.44 2.00
CA HIS A 228 14.85 11.56 2.66
C HIS A 228 14.93 10.34 3.55
N ALA A 229 15.91 9.47 3.33
CA ALA A 229 16.15 8.36 4.24
C ALA A 229 16.25 8.96 5.65
N VAL A 230 15.30 8.62 6.53
CA VAL A 230 15.40 8.97 7.93
C VAL A 230 16.64 8.21 8.42
N PRO A 231 17.68 8.91 8.92
CA PRO A 231 18.86 8.22 9.42
C PRO A 231 18.42 7.25 10.51
N GLU A 232 18.77 5.97 10.36
CA GLU A 232 18.62 5.01 11.45
C GLU A 232 19.49 5.51 12.62
N GLY A 233 18.84 5.87 13.71
CA GLY A 233 19.47 6.29 14.96
C GLY A 233 19.62 5.13 15.93
#